data_AF-A0A9E0Y1W3-F1
#
_entry.id   AF-A0A9E0Y1W3-F1
#
_cell.length_a   1.000
_cell.length_b   1.000
_cell.length_c   1.000
_cell.angle_alpha   90.00
_cell.angle_beta   90.00
_cell.angle_gamma   90.00
#
_symmetry.space_group_name_H-M   'P 1'
#
loop_
_entity.id
_entity.type
_entity.pdbx_description
1 polymer ?
#
loop_
_entity_poly.entity_id
_entity_poly.type
_entity_poly.pdbx_seq_one_letter_code
_entity_poly.pdbx_strand_id
1 'polypeptide(L)'
;YSSIFNYPTLTWADIGAIGWLVDGAAIMNQVMLCRTSYGPYARAMVRICKEESFHQRQGYEIMAVLAKGTAAQKEMAQDALNRWWWPSLMMFGPSDANSTHSAQSMRWKIKRQSNDELRQTFIDRTLQQAEVIGLTIPDPALKWNEATQHYDWGQIDWTEFNNVVAGNGPCNRERLAARNKAHKDGAWVREAAAAYAAKQAKKRAA
;
A
#
# COMPACT_ATOMS: atom_id res chain seq x y z
N TYR A 1 9.64 -1.85 5.76
CA TYR A 1 8.31 -1.22 5.63
C TYR A 1 7.97 -1.20 4.14
N SER A 2 6.70 -0.99 3.76
CA SER A 2 6.30 -1.03 2.34
C SER A 2 7.04 0.04 1.52
N SER A 3 7.42 -0.29 0.28
CA SER A 3 8.11 0.61 -0.66
C SER A 3 7.32 1.90 -0.91
N ILE A 4 5.99 1.80 -0.95
CA ILE A 4 5.05 2.87 -1.29
C ILE A 4 5.15 4.11 -0.39
N PHE A 5 5.55 3.96 0.87
CA PHE A 5 5.64 5.09 1.80
C PHE A 5 6.85 6.00 1.55
N ASN A 6 7.71 5.64 0.60
CA ASN A 6 8.86 6.44 0.19
C ASN A 6 8.55 7.44 -0.91
N TYR A 7 7.31 7.53 -1.36
CA TYR A 7 6.88 8.53 -2.33
C TYR A 7 6.28 9.75 -1.60
N PRO A 8 6.48 10.98 -2.12
CA PRO A 8 6.01 12.21 -1.49
C PRO A 8 4.54 12.49 -1.82
N THR A 9 3.81 13.03 -0.86
CA THR A 9 2.46 13.59 -1.06
C THR A 9 2.58 15.07 -1.40
N LEU A 10 2.44 15.42 -2.69
CA LEU A 10 2.71 16.77 -3.19
C LEU A 10 1.46 17.67 -3.21
N THR A 11 0.29 17.07 -3.36
CA THR A 11 -1.00 17.77 -3.44
C THR A 11 -2.04 17.07 -2.57
N TRP A 12 -3.24 17.65 -2.46
CA TRP A 12 -4.37 16.99 -1.80
C TRP A 12 -4.82 15.73 -2.53
N ALA A 13 -4.76 15.70 -3.86
CA ALA A 13 -5.16 14.52 -4.63
C ALA A 13 -4.30 13.29 -4.32
N ASP A 14 -3.04 13.48 -3.90
CA ASP A 14 -2.19 12.39 -3.41
C ASP A 14 -2.81 11.64 -2.23
N ILE A 15 -3.51 12.33 -1.34
CA ILE A 15 -4.18 11.72 -0.19
C ILE A 15 -5.34 10.83 -0.67
N GLY A 16 -6.10 11.30 -1.67
CA GLY A 16 -7.13 10.50 -2.32
C GLY A 16 -6.56 9.30 -3.07
N ALA A 17 -5.46 9.49 -3.82
CA ALA A 17 -4.79 8.43 -4.56
C ALA A 17 -4.19 7.36 -3.64
N ILE A 18 -3.61 7.75 -2.49
CA ILE A 18 -3.18 6.81 -1.45
C ILE A 18 -4.38 6.03 -0.92
N GLY A 19 -5.42 6.72 -0.46
CA GLY A 19 -6.61 6.06 0.07
C GLY A 19 -7.28 5.15 -0.96
N TRP A 20 -7.22 5.46 -2.25
CA TRP A 20 -7.82 4.61 -3.28
C TRP A 20 -6.90 3.47 -3.74
N LEU A 21 -5.75 3.81 -4.31
CA LEU A 21 -4.84 2.89 -5.01
C LEU A 21 -3.96 2.12 -4.02
N VAL A 22 -3.34 2.83 -3.07
CA VAL A 22 -2.39 2.24 -2.12
C VAL A 22 -3.12 1.36 -1.11
N ASP A 23 -4.21 1.86 -0.51
CA ASP A 23 -5.02 1.03 0.39
C ASP A 23 -5.74 -0.08 -0.39
N GLY A 24 -6.15 0.16 -1.64
CA GLY A 24 -6.70 -0.88 -2.52
C GLY A 24 -5.73 -2.04 -2.74
N ALA A 25 -4.47 -1.73 -3.04
CA ALA A 25 -3.42 -2.73 -3.20
C ALA A 25 -3.12 -3.45 -1.87
N ALA A 26 -3.09 -2.70 -0.76
CA ALA A 26 -2.90 -3.26 0.58
C ALA A 26 -4.02 -4.25 0.94
N ILE A 27 -5.28 -3.87 0.76
CA ILE A 27 -6.45 -4.71 1.04
C ILE A 27 -6.41 -6.00 0.23
N MET A 28 -6.07 -5.93 -1.06
CA MET A 28 -5.97 -7.14 -1.88
C MET A 28 -4.93 -8.13 -1.34
N ASN A 29 -3.77 -7.64 -0.91
CA ASN A 29 -2.77 -8.49 -0.26
C ASN A 29 -3.25 -9.01 1.10
N GLN A 30 -3.79 -8.14 1.95
CA GLN A 30 -4.20 -8.47 3.32
C GLN A 30 -5.40 -9.44 3.37
N VAL A 31 -6.38 -9.30 2.48
CA VAL A 31 -7.54 -10.21 2.41
C VAL A 31 -7.07 -11.65 2.15
N MET A 32 -6.04 -11.84 1.34
CA MET A 32 -5.45 -13.16 1.14
C MET A 32 -4.73 -13.68 2.39
N LEU A 33 -4.16 -12.78 3.19
CA LEU A 33 -3.52 -13.10 4.46
C LEU A 33 -4.51 -13.40 5.59
N CYS A 34 -5.80 -13.06 5.46
CA CYS A 34 -6.85 -13.53 6.39
C CYS A 34 -6.93 -15.07 6.47
N ARG A 35 -6.38 -15.78 5.47
CA ARG A 35 -6.29 -17.24 5.43
C ARG A 35 -4.85 -17.75 5.49
N THR A 36 -3.90 -16.92 5.94
CA THR A 36 -2.52 -17.37 6.21
C THR A 36 -2.51 -18.49 7.26
N SER A 37 -1.53 -19.39 7.19
CA SER A 37 -1.47 -20.59 8.05
C SER A 37 -1.26 -20.29 9.54
N TYR A 38 -0.75 -19.11 9.88
CA TYR A 38 -0.50 -18.73 11.27
C TYR A 38 -1.69 -17.96 11.87
N GLY A 39 -2.40 -18.59 12.81
CA GLY A 39 -3.66 -18.12 13.37
C GLY A 39 -3.65 -16.67 13.93
N PRO A 40 -2.64 -16.25 14.73
CA PRO A 40 -2.56 -14.87 15.20
C PRO A 40 -2.47 -13.85 14.06
N TYR A 41 -1.71 -14.15 13.01
CA TYR A 41 -1.58 -13.26 11.86
C TYR A 41 -2.89 -13.20 11.07
N ALA A 42 -3.50 -14.35 10.78
CA ALA A 42 -4.80 -14.42 10.11
C ALA A 42 -5.89 -13.60 10.81
N ARG A 43 -6.01 -13.75 12.15
CA ARG A 43 -7.02 -13.01 12.93
C ARG A 43 -6.75 -11.51 13.00
N ALA A 44 -5.49 -11.09 12.99
CA ALA A 44 -5.14 -9.68 12.90
C ALA A 44 -5.58 -9.10 11.55
N MET A 45 -5.30 -9.80 10.44
CA MET A 45 -5.72 -9.38 9.10
C MET A 45 -7.24 -9.26 8.97
N VAL A 46 -8.01 -10.18 9.56
CA VAL A 46 -9.48 -10.09 9.56
C VAL A 46 -9.99 -8.79 10.21
N ARG A 47 -9.33 -8.31 11.27
CA ARG A 47 -9.72 -7.04 11.91
C ARG A 47 -9.30 -5.85 11.05
N ILE A 48 -8.06 -5.85 10.60
CA ILE A 48 -7.49 -4.77 9.77
C ILE A 48 -8.31 -4.58 8.48
N CYS A 49 -8.60 -5.65 7.72
CA CYS A 49 -9.36 -5.53 6.48
C CYS A 49 -10.79 -5.01 6.67
N LYS A 50 -11.43 -5.28 7.83
CA LYS A 50 -12.76 -4.73 8.14
C LYS A 50 -12.73 -3.22 8.29
N GLU A 51 -11.66 -2.67 8.83
CA GLU A 51 -11.48 -1.23 9.03
C GLU A 51 -10.95 -0.55 7.76
N GLU A 52 -9.92 -1.10 7.13
CA GLU A 52 -9.26 -0.48 5.97
C GLU A 52 -10.18 -0.37 4.75
N SER A 53 -11.09 -1.32 4.53
CA SER A 53 -12.03 -1.25 3.39
C SER A 53 -12.93 -0.02 3.41
N PHE A 54 -13.26 0.50 4.59
CA PHE A 54 -14.01 1.74 4.73
C PHE A 54 -13.16 2.94 4.30
N HIS A 55 -11.92 3.03 4.77
CA HIS A 55 -11.00 4.12 4.41
C HIS A 55 -10.67 4.11 2.92
N GLN A 56 -10.55 2.92 2.33
CA GLN A 56 -10.28 2.79 0.91
C GLN A 56 -11.41 3.39 0.05
N ARG A 57 -12.67 3.16 0.46
CA ARG A 57 -13.83 3.79 -0.18
C ARG A 57 -13.76 5.31 -0.07
N GLN A 58 -13.42 5.84 1.10
CA GLN A 58 -13.31 7.30 1.28
C GLN A 58 -12.20 7.91 0.41
N GLY A 59 -11.08 7.22 0.21
CA GLY A 59 -10.04 7.62 -0.73
C GLY A 59 -10.55 7.71 -2.17
N TYR A 60 -11.28 6.70 -2.62
CA TYR A 60 -11.92 6.72 -3.94
C TYR A 60 -12.93 7.88 -4.08
N GLU A 61 -13.72 8.16 -3.04
CA GLU A 61 -14.67 9.28 -3.06
C GLU A 61 -13.98 10.64 -3.20
N ILE A 62 -12.83 10.85 -2.54
CA ILE A 62 -12.01 12.07 -2.73
C ILE A 62 -11.63 12.22 -4.22
N MET A 63 -11.11 11.15 -4.82
CA MET A 63 -10.70 11.16 -6.23
C MET A 63 -11.89 11.38 -7.16
N ALA A 64 -13.03 10.76 -6.89
CA ALA A 64 -14.26 10.93 -7.65
C ALA A 64 -14.80 12.37 -7.60
N VAL A 65 -14.71 13.03 -6.43
CA VAL A 65 -15.11 14.43 -6.28
C VAL A 65 -14.19 15.35 -7.08
N LEU A 66 -12.86 15.14 -6.99
CA LEU A 66 -11.89 15.93 -7.76
C LEU A 66 -12.06 15.73 -9.27
N ALA A 67 -12.27 14.49 -9.72
CA ALA A 67 -12.46 14.16 -11.13
C ALA A 67 -13.78 14.71 -11.73
N LYS A 68 -14.75 15.09 -10.88
CA LYS A 68 -16.00 15.77 -11.28
C LYS A 68 -15.95 17.29 -11.07
N GLY A 69 -14.86 17.81 -10.53
CA GLY A 69 -14.69 19.20 -10.16
C GLY A 69 -14.27 20.12 -11.31
N THR A 70 -13.59 21.21 -10.95
CA THR A 70 -13.01 22.17 -11.90
C THR A 70 -11.90 21.55 -12.73
N ALA A 71 -11.48 22.21 -13.82
CA ALA A 71 -10.35 21.76 -14.63
C ALA A 71 -9.08 21.51 -13.81
N ALA A 72 -8.76 22.42 -12.87
CA ALA A 72 -7.61 22.28 -11.98
C ALA A 72 -7.75 21.07 -11.02
N GLN A 73 -8.96 20.76 -10.54
CA GLN A 73 -9.18 19.58 -9.69
C GLN A 73 -9.03 18.28 -10.48
N LYS A 74 -9.52 18.24 -11.72
CA LYS A 74 -9.37 17.09 -12.63
C LYS A 74 -7.91 16.83 -12.96
N GLU A 75 -7.17 17.88 -13.30
CA GLU A 75 -5.73 17.79 -13.57
C GLU A 75 -4.96 17.30 -12.35
N MET A 76 -5.27 17.84 -11.16
CA MET A 76 -4.64 17.40 -9.90
C MET A 76 -4.93 15.92 -9.61
N ALA A 77 -6.15 15.45 -9.84
CA ALA A 77 -6.51 14.04 -9.68
C ALA A 77 -5.75 13.14 -10.67
N GLN A 78 -5.65 13.55 -11.93
CA GLN A 78 -4.93 12.79 -12.95
C GLN A 78 -3.43 12.75 -12.67
N ASP A 79 -2.82 13.87 -12.26
CA ASP A 79 -1.40 13.91 -11.89
C ASP A 79 -1.09 13.01 -10.69
N ALA A 80 -1.93 13.02 -9.66
CA ALA A 80 -1.78 12.12 -8.52
C ALA A 80 -1.89 10.65 -8.96
N LEU A 81 -2.90 10.28 -9.75
CA LEU A 81 -3.01 8.92 -10.28
C LEU A 81 -1.74 8.54 -11.06
N ASN A 82 -1.25 9.42 -11.93
CA ASN A 82 -0.05 9.18 -12.73
C ASN A 82 1.16 8.80 -11.87
N ARG A 83 1.40 9.54 -10.80
CA ARG A 83 2.54 9.34 -9.90
C ARG A 83 2.38 8.13 -8.98
N TRP A 84 1.15 7.80 -8.58
CA TRP A 84 0.87 6.73 -7.60
C TRP A 84 0.56 5.36 -8.22
N TRP A 85 0.29 5.29 -9.52
CA TRP A 85 -0.04 4.03 -10.21
C TRP A 85 1.05 2.96 -10.09
N TRP A 86 2.23 3.20 -10.69
CA TRP A 86 3.32 2.23 -10.71
C TRP A 86 3.84 1.88 -9.30
N PRO A 87 4.02 2.84 -8.38
CA PRO A 87 4.36 2.53 -6.99
C PRO A 87 3.34 1.61 -6.30
N SER A 88 2.04 1.77 -6.58
CA SER A 88 1.00 0.89 -6.02
C SER A 88 1.13 -0.53 -6.55
N LEU A 89 1.45 -0.72 -7.85
CA LEU A 89 1.71 -2.03 -8.44
C LEU A 89 2.98 -2.72 -7.86
N MET A 90 3.98 -1.92 -7.50
CA MET A 90 5.19 -2.42 -6.84
C MET A 90 4.94 -2.94 -5.40
N MET A 91 3.81 -2.59 -4.78
CA MET A 91 3.47 -3.08 -3.43
C MET A 91 3.25 -4.60 -3.35
N PHE A 92 2.87 -5.20 -4.48
CA PHE A 92 2.74 -6.66 -4.58
C PHE A 92 4.10 -7.37 -4.56
N GLY A 93 5.22 -6.64 -4.59
CA GLY A 93 6.57 -7.18 -4.56
C GLY A 93 7.12 -7.52 -5.95
N PRO A 94 8.29 -8.20 -6.02
CA PRO A 94 8.90 -8.59 -7.29
C PRO A 94 8.03 -9.57 -8.07
N SER A 95 8.34 -9.78 -9.35
CA SER A 95 7.73 -10.85 -10.14
C SER A 95 7.92 -12.22 -9.49
N ASP A 96 7.05 -13.17 -9.80
CA ASP A 96 7.11 -14.51 -9.24
C ASP A 96 8.45 -15.20 -9.54
N ALA A 97 9.00 -14.96 -10.74
CA ALA A 97 10.32 -15.46 -11.16
C ALA A 97 11.48 -14.93 -10.30
N ASN A 98 11.34 -13.73 -9.73
CA ASN A 98 12.38 -13.07 -8.94
C ASN A 98 12.07 -13.07 -7.43
N SER A 99 11.02 -13.78 -6.99
CA SER A 99 10.57 -13.78 -5.61
C SER A 99 11.22 -14.91 -4.80
N THR A 100 12.34 -14.61 -4.14
CA THR A 100 13.16 -15.57 -3.36
C THR A 100 12.40 -16.32 -2.27
N HIS A 101 11.37 -15.71 -1.67
CA HIS A 101 10.60 -16.29 -0.56
C HIS A 101 9.29 -16.97 -0.98
N SER A 102 8.88 -16.86 -2.26
CA SER A 102 7.56 -17.31 -2.71
C SER A 102 7.37 -18.82 -2.57
N ALA A 103 8.35 -19.63 -2.99
CA ALA A 103 8.24 -21.09 -2.93
C ALA A 103 7.99 -21.60 -1.50
N GLN A 104 8.76 -21.13 -0.52
CA GLN A 104 8.60 -21.52 0.88
C GLN A 104 7.31 -20.97 1.48
N SER A 105 7.00 -19.69 1.25
CA SER A 105 5.79 -19.04 1.78
C SER A 105 4.51 -19.69 1.27
N MET A 106 4.48 -20.10 0.00
CA MET A 106 3.35 -20.83 -0.58
C MET A 106 3.24 -22.25 0.00
N ARG A 107 4.37 -22.98 0.11
CA ARG A 107 4.39 -24.32 0.72
C ARG A 107 3.86 -24.33 2.14
N TRP A 108 4.22 -23.32 2.94
CA TRP A 108 3.73 -23.15 4.30
C TRP A 108 2.35 -22.50 4.39
N LYS A 109 1.71 -22.19 3.25
CA LYS A 109 0.43 -21.47 3.17
C LYS A 109 0.45 -20.14 3.94
N ILE A 110 1.62 -19.52 4.06
CA ILE A 110 1.76 -18.16 4.57
C ILE A 110 1.24 -17.20 3.50
N LYS A 111 1.72 -17.39 2.28
CA LYS A 111 1.23 -16.75 1.04
C LYS A 111 0.21 -17.69 0.39
N ARG A 112 -0.91 -17.13 -0.09
CA ARG A 112 -2.05 -17.90 -0.61
C ARG A 112 -2.26 -17.75 -2.12
N GLN A 113 -1.74 -16.67 -2.70
CA GLN A 113 -1.74 -16.33 -4.12
C GLN A 113 -0.40 -15.67 -4.44
N SER A 114 0.03 -15.79 -5.70
CA SER A 114 1.31 -15.27 -6.16
C SER A 114 1.35 -13.73 -6.17
N ASN A 115 2.54 -13.14 -6.37
CA ASN A 115 2.66 -11.68 -6.45
C ASN A 115 1.99 -11.18 -7.74
N ASP A 116 2.25 -11.89 -8.84
CA ASP A 116 1.76 -11.52 -10.16
C ASP A 116 0.24 -11.74 -10.29
N GLU A 117 -0.30 -12.82 -9.72
CA GLU A 117 -1.75 -13.08 -9.66
C GLU A 117 -2.51 -11.94 -8.95
N LEU A 118 -2.00 -11.50 -7.80
CA LEU A 118 -2.61 -10.41 -7.04
C LEU A 118 -2.51 -9.07 -7.78
N ARG A 119 -1.35 -8.80 -8.38
CA ARG A 119 -1.14 -7.59 -9.17
C ARG A 119 -2.06 -7.54 -10.38
N GLN A 120 -2.20 -8.63 -11.12
CA GLN A 120 -3.11 -8.72 -12.26
C GLN A 120 -4.55 -8.42 -11.84
N THR A 121 -5.02 -9.11 -10.80
CA THR A 121 -6.38 -8.91 -10.28
C THR A 121 -6.61 -7.45 -9.84
N PHE A 122 -5.58 -6.80 -9.28
CA PHE A 122 -5.67 -5.39 -8.88
C PHE A 122 -5.80 -4.48 -10.10
N ILE A 123 -5.02 -4.71 -11.15
CA ILE A 123 -5.07 -3.93 -12.39
C ILE A 123 -6.46 -4.02 -13.02
N ASP A 124 -6.99 -5.23 -13.20
CA ASP A 124 -8.29 -5.44 -13.86
C ASP A 124 -9.44 -4.73 -13.13
N ARG A 125 -9.42 -4.75 -11.79
CA ARG A 125 -10.43 -4.08 -10.96
C ARG A 125 -10.26 -2.56 -10.94
N THR A 126 -9.02 -2.08 -10.88
CA THR A 126 -8.73 -0.65 -10.73
C THR A 126 -8.97 0.11 -12.03
N LEU A 127 -8.74 -0.52 -13.18
CA LEU A 127 -9.08 0.05 -14.50
C LEU A 127 -10.57 0.39 -14.60
N GLN A 128 -11.44 -0.54 -14.22
CA GLN A 128 -12.89 -0.30 -14.19
C GLN A 128 -13.27 0.84 -13.25
N GLN A 129 -12.60 0.93 -12.09
CA GLN A 129 -12.82 2.02 -11.14
C GLN A 129 -12.39 3.39 -11.69
N ALA A 130 -11.27 3.44 -12.40
CA ALA A 130 -10.73 4.66 -13.02
C ALA A 130 -11.64 5.15 -14.15
N GLU A 131 -12.14 4.24 -14.99
CA GLU A 131 -13.07 4.53 -16.08
C GLU A 131 -14.35 5.20 -15.56
N VAL A 132 -14.92 4.68 -14.46
CA VAL A 132 -16.15 5.24 -13.84
C VAL A 132 -15.99 6.71 -13.40
N ILE A 133 -14.79 7.13 -13.00
CA ILE A 133 -14.50 8.52 -12.60
C ILE A 133 -13.83 9.34 -13.70
N GLY A 134 -13.65 8.79 -14.90
CA GLY A 134 -13.08 9.49 -16.05
C GLY A 134 -11.59 9.80 -15.92
N LEU A 135 -10.84 8.98 -15.16
CA LEU A 135 -9.38 9.08 -15.09
C LEU A 135 -8.75 8.04 -16.02
N THR A 136 -7.56 8.37 -16.54
CA THR A 136 -6.78 7.52 -17.42
C THR A 136 -5.60 6.91 -16.67
N ILE A 137 -5.22 5.68 -17.02
CA ILE A 137 -4.13 4.96 -16.36
C ILE A 137 -2.83 5.22 -17.15
N PRO A 138 -1.70 5.58 -16.50
CA PRO A 138 -0.47 6.02 -17.17
C PRO A 138 0.36 4.84 -17.69
N ASP A 139 -0.26 3.99 -18.51
CA ASP A 139 0.38 2.82 -19.10
C ASP A 139 -0.07 2.63 -20.57
N PRO A 140 0.76 3.04 -21.53
CA PRO A 140 0.46 2.92 -22.96
C PRO A 140 0.34 1.47 -23.46
N ALA A 141 0.85 0.50 -22.71
CA ALA A 141 0.77 -0.92 -23.08
C ALA A 141 -0.55 -1.57 -22.65
N LEU A 142 -1.43 -0.84 -21.93
CA LEU A 142 -2.71 -1.35 -21.48
C LEU A 142 -3.60 -1.76 -22.64
N LYS A 143 -3.99 -3.05 -22.63
CA LYS A 143 -4.88 -3.59 -23.64
C LYS A 143 -5.69 -4.75 -23.09
N TRP A 144 -6.99 -4.76 -23.35
CA TRP A 144 -7.83 -5.91 -23.05
C TRP A 144 -7.39 -7.12 -23.89
N ASN A 145 -7.16 -8.26 -23.23
CA ASN A 145 -6.80 -9.51 -23.86
C ASN A 145 -7.96 -10.51 -23.77
N GLU A 146 -8.67 -10.69 -24.88
CA GLU A 146 -9.83 -11.59 -24.96
C GLU A 146 -9.49 -13.05 -24.64
N ALA A 147 -8.27 -13.50 -24.92
CA ALA A 147 -7.88 -14.89 -24.70
C ALA A 147 -7.67 -15.20 -23.21
N THR A 148 -7.14 -14.25 -22.45
CA THR A 148 -6.85 -14.42 -21.02
C THR A 148 -7.94 -13.83 -20.13
N GLN A 149 -8.85 -13.00 -20.67
CA GLN A 149 -9.85 -12.25 -19.91
C GLN A 149 -9.22 -11.33 -18.84
N HIS A 150 -8.06 -10.78 -19.17
CA HIS A 150 -7.27 -9.88 -18.35
C HIS A 150 -6.75 -8.72 -19.19
N TYR A 151 -6.34 -7.63 -18.55
CA TYR A 151 -5.56 -6.60 -19.25
C TYR A 151 -4.09 -7.02 -19.35
N ASP A 152 -3.53 -6.92 -20.56
CA ASP A 152 -2.08 -6.82 -20.74
C ASP A 152 -1.63 -5.44 -20.25
N TRP A 153 -0.47 -5.34 -19.61
CA TRP A 153 0.06 -4.11 -18.99
C TRP A 153 1.58 -4.02 -19.15
N GLY A 154 2.10 -2.81 -19.04
CA GLY A 154 3.50 -2.47 -19.28
C GLY A 154 4.46 -2.98 -18.20
N GLN A 155 5.75 -2.99 -18.53
CA GLN A 155 6.76 -3.47 -17.61
C GLN A 155 6.96 -2.49 -16.44
N ILE A 156 6.94 -3.01 -15.20
CA ILE A 156 7.37 -2.26 -14.01
C ILE A 156 8.86 -1.94 -14.11
N ASP A 157 9.23 -0.71 -13.73
CA ASP A 157 10.63 -0.35 -13.50
C ASP A 157 11.17 -1.05 -12.24
N TRP A 158 11.74 -2.24 -12.45
CA TRP A 158 12.36 -3.01 -11.39
C TRP A 158 13.66 -2.37 -10.86
N THR A 159 14.29 -1.48 -11.63
CA THR A 159 15.47 -0.73 -11.17
C THR A 159 15.05 0.27 -10.11
N GLU A 160 13.98 1.03 -10.37
CA GLU A 160 13.35 1.93 -9.39
C GLU A 160 12.94 1.14 -8.14
N PHE A 161 12.19 0.05 -8.30
CA PHE A 161 11.75 -0.79 -7.18
C PHE A 161 12.91 -1.19 -6.26
N ASN A 162 13.99 -1.72 -6.84
CA ASN A 162 15.16 -2.16 -6.08
C ASN A 162 15.86 -1.00 -5.37
N ASN A 163 15.99 0.16 -6.03
CA ASN A 163 16.55 1.36 -5.42
C ASN A 163 15.74 1.84 -4.22
N VAL A 164 14.41 1.88 -4.35
CA VAL A 164 13.50 2.31 -3.26
C VAL A 164 13.58 1.35 -2.08
N VAL A 165 13.55 0.05 -2.31
CA VAL A 165 13.67 -0.97 -1.24
C VAL A 165 15.04 -0.91 -0.56
N ALA A 166 16.11 -0.62 -1.31
CA ALA A 166 17.47 -0.48 -0.79
C ALA A 166 17.71 0.83 0.00
N GLY A 167 16.72 1.71 0.12
CA GLY A 167 16.86 2.96 0.89
C GLY A 167 17.24 4.19 0.06
N ASN A 168 17.25 4.08 -1.27
CA ASN A 168 17.66 5.13 -2.21
C ASN A 168 16.48 5.73 -3.00
N GLY A 169 15.26 5.62 -2.47
CA GLY A 169 14.07 6.26 -3.04
C GLY A 169 13.84 7.69 -2.53
N PRO A 170 12.75 8.34 -2.99
CA PRO A 170 12.56 9.78 -2.84
C PRO A 170 12.45 10.29 -1.40
N CYS A 171 11.88 9.50 -0.48
CA CYS A 171 11.66 9.92 0.90
C CYS A 171 12.25 8.97 1.96
N ASN A 172 13.03 7.96 1.58
CA ASN A 172 13.53 6.95 2.53
C ASN A 172 14.27 7.56 3.72
N ARG A 173 15.13 8.54 3.45
CA ARG A 173 15.94 9.24 4.47
C ARG A 173 15.05 10.03 5.41
N GLU A 174 14.09 10.77 4.86
CA GLU A 174 13.13 11.60 5.58
C GLU A 174 12.22 10.75 6.47
N ARG A 175 11.71 9.61 5.97
CA ARG A 175 10.85 8.69 6.75
C ARG A 175 11.60 8.13 7.96
N LEU A 176 12.83 7.64 7.76
CA LEU A 176 13.65 7.12 8.85
C LEU A 176 14.08 8.22 9.83
N ALA A 177 14.49 9.38 9.32
CA ALA A 177 14.88 10.52 10.16
C ALA A 177 13.72 10.96 11.07
N ALA A 178 12.51 11.10 10.52
CA ALA A 178 11.32 11.47 11.29
C ALA A 178 11.01 10.42 12.38
N ARG A 179 11.02 9.12 12.04
CA ARG A 179 10.75 8.05 13.02
C ARG A 179 11.81 7.96 14.10
N ASN A 180 13.09 8.07 13.73
CA ASN A 180 14.21 8.03 14.66
C ASN A 180 14.19 9.24 15.60
N LYS A 181 13.91 10.43 15.08
CA LYS A 181 13.76 11.65 15.88
C LYS A 181 12.62 11.49 16.89
N ALA A 182 11.42 11.10 16.45
CA ALA A 182 10.29 10.87 17.35
C ALA A 182 10.60 9.82 18.43
N HIS A 183 11.32 8.75 18.09
CA HIS A 183 11.74 7.75 19.06
C HIS A 183 12.74 8.30 20.08
N LYS A 184 13.77 9.03 19.64
CA LYS A 184 14.78 9.62 20.51
C LYS A 184 14.18 10.68 21.42
N ASP A 185 13.45 11.63 20.87
CA ASP A 185 12.85 12.74 21.62
C ASP A 185 11.78 12.25 22.60
N GLY A 186 11.08 11.16 22.27
CA GLY A 186 10.10 10.52 23.15
C GLY A 186 10.69 9.60 24.22
N ALA A 187 12.02 9.50 24.37
CA ALA A 187 12.65 8.59 25.34
C ALA A 187 12.20 8.86 26.78
N TRP A 188 12.21 10.14 27.20
CA TRP A 188 11.84 10.54 28.55
C TRP A 188 10.40 10.16 28.89
N VAL A 189 9.47 10.20 27.92
CA VAL A 189 8.06 9.79 28.14
C VAL A 189 7.99 8.30 28.46
N ARG A 190 8.72 7.47 27.70
CA ARG A 190 8.76 6.02 27.91
C ARG A 190 9.40 5.66 29.25
N GLU A 191 10.49 6.33 29.59
CA GLU A 191 11.17 6.17 30.88
C GLU A 191 10.28 6.59 32.05
N ALA A 192 9.60 7.73 31.93
CA ALA A 192 8.65 8.21 32.94
C ALA A 192 7.49 7.22 33.13
N ALA A 193 6.90 6.71 32.04
CA ALA A 193 5.84 5.73 32.09
C ALA A 193 6.28 4.43 32.77
N ALA A 194 7.47 3.92 32.43
CA ALA A 194 8.04 2.72 33.04
C ALA A 194 8.30 2.91 34.55
N ALA A 195 8.89 4.04 34.93
CA ALA A 195 9.16 4.37 36.33
C ALA A 195 7.87 4.51 37.14
N TYR A 196 6.83 5.15 36.58
CA TYR A 196 5.52 5.25 37.22
C TYR A 196 4.87 3.88 37.40
N ALA A 197 4.86 3.05 36.35
CA ALA A 197 4.30 1.70 36.41
C ALA A 197 5.00 0.83 37.47
N ALA A 198 6.33 0.91 37.57
CA ALA A 198 7.09 0.21 38.60
C ALA A 198 6.71 0.65 40.03
N LYS A 199 6.52 1.96 40.26
CA LYS A 199 6.05 2.49 41.55
C LYS A 199 4.64 1.97 41.88
N GLN A 200 3.72 1.95 40.91
CA GLN A 200 2.36 1.44 41.12
C GLN A 200 2.32 -0.07 41.34
N ALA A 201 3.22 -0.84 40.71
CA ALA A 201 3.34 -2.27 40.97
C ALA A 201 3.81 -2.54 42.41
N LYS A 202 4.82 -1.79 42.90
CA LYS A 202 5.30 -1.89 44.28
C LYS A 202 4.20 -1.55 45.30
N LYS A 203 3.43 -0.47 45.07
CA LYS A 203 2.32 -0.09 45.94
C LYS A 203 1.19 -1.12 46.00
N ARG A 204 0.93 -1.86 44.92
CA ARG A 204 -0.10 -2.91 44.88
C ARG A 204 0.35 -4.23 45.53
N ALA A 205 1.66 -4.43 45.64
CA ALA A 205 2.24 -5.64 46.23
C ALA A 205 2.50 -5.52 47.75
N ALA A 206 2.47 -4.30 48.29
CA ALA A 206 2.55 -3.99 49.72
C ALA A 206 1.15 -3.90 50.33
#